data_AF-A0ABC8M7B2-F1
#
_entry.id   AF-A0ABC8M7B2-F1
#
_cell.length_a   1.000
_cell.length_b   1.000
_cell.length_c   1.000
_cell.angle_alpha   90.00
_cell.angle_beta   90.00
_cell.angle_gamma   90.00
#
_symmetry.space_group_name_H-M   'P 1'
#
loop_
_entity.id
_entity.type
_entity.pdbx_description
1 polymer ?
#
loop_
_entity_poly.entity_id
_entity_poly.type
_entity_poly.pdbx_seq_one_letter_code
_entity_poly.pdbx_strand_id
1 'polypeptide(L)'
;MYSEKHDMFRIPGSGGHLIGSWDLHKHSKSPKLQRVFFLSFPELSKAKRDLLDSCYTSEYLVESKATGETFLIKRYRKMARVINGIPKMKTEILVVFIVPDDGFAFFTSDIEDDCVFLSKSEPFCVNASSFPGLLASCVQVFDVDESAYACMKRVTICHSRVFRDGFKAPFYIPPQIKKN
;
A
#
# COMPACT_ATOMS: atom_id res chain seq x y z
N MET A 1 0.30 2.87 -10.72
CA MET A 1 1.71 3.12 -10.39
C MET A 1 2.52 3.07 -11.68
N TYR A 2 3.43 4.02 -11.94
CA TYR A 2 4.46 3.82 -12.97
C TYR A 2 5.59 2.96 -12.42
N SER A 3 5.91 1.86 -13.09
CA SER A 3 7.01 0.97 -12.72
C SER A 3 8.24 1.32 -13.56
N GLU A 4 9.30 1.79 -12.91
CA GLU A 4 10.56 2.10 -13.59
C GLU A 4 11.24 0.81 -14.05
N LYS A 5 11.16 -0.25 -13.24
CA LYS A 5 11.65 -1.59 -13.59
C LYS A 5 11.09 -2.11 -14.92
N HIS A 6 9.80 -1.86 -15.17
CA HIS A 6 9.10 -2.41 -16.33
C HIS A 6 8.85 -1.41 -17.45
N ASP A 7 9.14 -0.13 -17.23
CA ASP A 7 8.80 0.98 -18.12
C ASP A 7 7.30 1.01 -18.52
N MET A 8 6.43 0.72 -17.55
CA MET A 8 4.99 0.54 -17.78
C MET A 8 4.15 1.00 -16.59
N PHE A 9 2.92 1.44 -16.86
CA PHE A 9 1.92 1.64 -15.82
C PHE A 9 1.38 0.29 -15.35
N ARG A 10 1.43 0.06 -14.04
CA ARG A 10 0.95 -1.14 -13.38
C ARG A 10 -0.16 -0.80 -12.39
N ILE A 11 -1.24 -1.59 -12.41
CA ILE A 11 -2.42 -1.39 -11.55
C ILE A 11 -2.87 -2.75 -11.00
N PRO A 12 -3.07 -2.88 -9.68
CA PRO A 12 -3.65 -4.10 -9.12
C PRO A 12 -5.16 -4.12 -9.40
N GLY A 13 -5.68 -5.29 -9.77
CA GLY A 13 -7.11 -5.55 -9.82
C GLY A 13 -7.71 -5.60 -8.40
N SER A 14 -9.02 -5.44 -8.31
CA SER A 14 -9.77 -5.62 -7.05
C SER A 14 -9.45 -7.00 -6.45
N GLY A 15 -9.14 -7.04 -5.16
CA GLY A 15 -8.72 -8.27 -4.50
C GLY A 15 -7.26 -8.66 -4.75
N GLY A 16 -6.51 -7.94 -5.59
CA GLY A 16 -5.06 -8.09 -5.73
C GLY A 16 -4.58 -9.38 -6.40
N HIS A 17 -5.47 -10.17 -6.98
CA HIS A 17 -5.16 -11.43 -7.67
C HIS A 17 -4.67 -11.26 -9.10
N LEU A 18 -4.73 -10.03 -9.63
CA LEU A 18 -4.33 -9.68 -10.98
C LEU A 18 -3.57 -8.35 -10.92
N ILE A 19 -2.54 -8.23 -11.74
CA ILE A 19 -1.87 -6.95 -12.03
C ILE A 19 -1.93 -6.73 -13.53
N GLY A 20 -2.53 -5.61 -13.95
CA GLY A 20 -2.50 -5.17 -15.33
C GLY A 20 -1.30 -4.26 -15.57
N SER A 21 -0.61 -4.46 -16.68
CA SER A 21 0.50 -3.63 -17.14
C SER A 21 0.22 -3.05 -18.53
N TRP A 22 0.43 -1.74 -18.67
CA TRP A 22 0.24 -0.98 -19.90
C TRP A 22 1.50 -0.21 -20.27
N ASP A 23 1.98 -0.47 -21.48
CA ASP A 23 2.98 0.34 -22.17
C ASP A 23 2.25 1.44 -22.95
N LEU A 24 2.52 2.72 -22.63
CA LEU A 24 1.90 3.85 -23.32
C LEU A 24 2.50 4.10 -24.70
N HIS A 25 3.73 3.65 -24.95
CA HIS A 25 4.42 3.81 -26.23
C HIS A 25 4.07 2.68 -27.22
N LYS A 26 3.72 1.50 -26.70
CA LYS A 26 3.25 0.36 -27.49
C LYS A 26 1.78 0.12 -27.20
N HIS A 27 0.91 0.79 -27.97
CA HIS A 27 -0.52 0.54 -27.97
C HIS A 27 -0.82 -0.91 -28.36
N SER A 28 -0.88 -1.80 -27.36
CA SER A 28 -1.36 -3.16 -27.51
C SER A 28 -2.87 -3.19 -27.26
N LYS A 29 -3.61 -3.88 -28.13
CA LYS A 29 -5.04 -4.17 -27.90
C LYS A 29 -5.25 -5.16 -26.75
N SER A 30 -4.19 -5.87 -26.33
CA SER A 30 -4.20 -6.77 -25.19
C SER A 30 -3.23 -6.27 -24.11
N PRO A 31 -3.73 -5.88 -22.93
CA PRO A 31 -2.85 -5.59 -21.81
C PRO A 31 -2.13 -6.84 -21.31
N LYS A 32 -0.94 -6.64 -20.75
CA LYS A 32 -0.24 -7.73 -20.05
C LYS A 32 -0.91 -7.92 -18.70
N LEU A 33 -1.56 -9.07 -18.51
CA LEU A 33 -2.16 -9.46 -17.25
C LEU A 33 -1.26 -10.48 -16.55
N GLN A 34 -0.81 -10.14 -15.36
CA GLN A 34 -0.08 -11.03 -14.46
C GLN A 34 -1.06 -11.56 -13.42
N ARG A 35 -1.12 -12.89 -13.23
CA ARG A 35 -1.85 -13.49 -12.10
C ARG A 35 -0.95 -13.47 -10.87
N VAL A 36 -1.56 -13.14 -9.73
CA VAL A 36 -0.87 -13.13 -8.44
C VAL A 36 -1.39 -14.28 -7.58
N PHE A 37 -0.49 -15.19 -7.24
CA PHE A 37 -0.74 -16.33 -6.36
C PHE A 37 -0.12 -16.08 -5.00
N PHE A 38 -0.93 -16.09 -3.96
CA PHE A 38 -0.46 -15.85 -2.59
C PHE A 38 0.01 -17.17 -1.96
N LEU A 39 1.32 -17.32 -1.82
CA LEU A 39 1.96 -18.53 -1.27
C LEU A 39 1.98 -18.57 0.26
N SER A 40 2.04 -17.41 0.90
CA SER A 40 2.03 -17.30 2.35
C SER A 40 1.10 -16.19 2.80
N PHE A 41 0.58 -16.32 4.01
CA PHE A 41 -0.31 -15.36 4.65
C PHE A 41 0.16 -15.12 6.08
N PRO A 42 -0.11 -13.95 6.65
CA PRO A 42 0.15 -13.73 8.07
C PRO A 42 -0.63 -14.75 8.92
N GLU A 43 -0.02 -15.21 10.01
CA GLU A 43 -0.74 -15.98 11.02
C GLU A 43 -1.75 -15.08 11.74
N LEU A 44 -3.03 -15.28 11.42
CA LEU A 44 -4.12 -14.50 11.99
C LEU A 44 -5.00 -15.38 12.87
N SER A 45 -5.27 -14.90 14.09
CA SER A 45 -6.29 -15.47 14.97
C SER A 45 -7.67 -15.38 14.34
N LYS A 46 -8.61 -16.21 14.79
CA LYS A 46 -10.00 -16.19 14.33
C LYS A 46 -10.61 -14.77 14.40
N ALA A 47 -10.44 -14.10 15.54
CA ALA A 47 -10.93 -12.73 15.72
C ALA A 47 -10.36 -11.74 14.71
N LYS A 48 -9.08 -11.88 14.32
CA LYS A 48 -8.48 -11.03 13.27
C LYS A 48 -9.04 -11.37 11.89
N ARG A 49 -9.29 -12.65 11.58
CA ARG A 49 -9.91 -13.06 10.31
C ARG A 49 -11.34 -12.52 10.20
N ASP A 50 -12.15 -12.70 11.24
CA ASP A 50 -13.51 -12.15 11.32
C ASP A 50 -13.50 -10.62 11.18
N LEU A 51 -12.49 -9.94 11.73
CA LEU A 51 -12.30 -8.51 11.54
C LEU A 51 -12.02 -8.16 10.06
N LEU A 52 -11.10 -8.87 9.39
CA LEU A 52 -10.80 -8.65 7.97
C LEU A 52 -12.03 -8.84 7.08
N ASP A 53 -12.82 -9.89 7.33
CA ASP A 53 -14.04 -10.18 6.56
C ASP A 53 -15.09 -9.07 6.67
N SER A 54 -15.06 -8.32 7.78
CA SER A 54 -15.95 -7.17 7.99
C SER A 54 -15.41 -5.84 7.45
N CYS A 55 -14.21 -5.81 6.87
CA CYS A 55 -13.55 -4.60 6.41
C CYS A 55 -13.74 -4.35 4.91
N TYR A 56 -13.77 -3.07 4.54
CA TYR A 56 -13.52 -2.65 3.18
C TYR A 56 -12.05 -2.80 2.86
N THR A 57 -11.72 -3.47 1.76
CA THR A 57 -10.34 -3.71 1.35
C THR A 57 -9.97 -2.82 0.17
N SER A 58 -8.76 -2.29 0.18
CA SER A 58 -8.17 -1.59 -0.97
C SER A 58 -6.77 -2.12 -1.22
N GLU A 59 -6.42 -2.28 -2.50
CA GLU A 59 -5.11 -2.73 -2.95
C GLU A 59 -4.27 -1.58 -3.49
N TYR A 60 -2.99 -1.58 -3.12
CA TYR A 60 -2.01 -0.63 -3.60
C TYR A 60 -0.79 -1.40 -4.10
N LEU A 61 -0.26 -0.96 -5.24
CA LEU A 61 0.99 -1.47 -5.78
C LEU A 61 2.04 -0.37 -5.63
N VAL A 62 3.20 -0.72 -5.08
CA VAL A 62 4.32 0.20 -4.82
C VAL A 62 5.62 -0.48 -5.23
N GLU A 63 6.53 0.26 -5.86
CA GLU A 63 7.85 -0.24 -6.26
C GLU A 63 8.92 0.44 -5.40
N SER A 64 9.81 -0.36 -4.82
CA SER A 64 11.02 0.14 -4.18
C SER A 64 11.99 0.58 -5.26
N LYS A 65 12.39 1.86 -5.23
CA LYS A 65 13.41 2.36 -6.16
C LYS A 65 14.81 1.82 -5.85
N ALA A 66 15.06 1.44 -4.60
CA ALA A 66 16.37 0.99 -4.16
C ALA A 66 16.63 -0.47 -4.55
N THR A 67 15.64 -1.35 -4.34
CA THR A 67 15.77 -2.80 -4.56
C THR A 67 15.11 -3.26 -5.86
N GLY A 68 14.22 -2.46 -6.45
CA GLY A 68 13.37 -2.86 -7.59
C GLY A 68 12.26 -3.84 -7.21
N GLU A 69 12.07 -4.12 -5.91
CA GLU A 69 11.00 -4.98 -5.43
C GLU A 69 9.64 -4.31 -5.62
N THR A 70 8.63 -5.13 -5.92
CA THR A 70 7.24 -4.67 -6.00
C THR A 70 6.48 -5.16 -4.78
N PHE A 71 5.89 -4.23 -4.04
CA PHE A 71 5.01 -4.50 -2.92
C PHE A 71 3.54 -4.38 -3.32
N LEU A 72 2.75 -5.41 -3.03
CA LEU A 72 1.29 -5.34 -3.04
C LEU A 72 0.80 -5.19 -1.60
N ILE A 73 0.12 -4.07 -1.33
CA ILE A 73 -0.37 -3.72 0.00
C ILE A 73 -1.88 -3.81 0.01
N LYS A 74 -2.40 -4.66 0.89
CA LYS A 74 -3.83 -4.76 1.20
C LYS A 74 -4.13 -3.96 2.46
N ARG A 75 -4.99 -2.96 2.31
CA ARG A 75 -5.44 -2.08 3.40
C ARG A 75 -6.89 -2.41 3.75
N TYR A 76 -7.10 -2.82 5.00
CA TYR A 76 -8.40 -3.19 5.53
C TYR A 76 -8.93 -2.07 6.43
N ARG A 77 -10.09 -1.52 6.06
CA ARG A 77 -10.69 -0.35 6.69
C ARG A 77 -12.07 -0.67 7.22
N LYS A 78 -12.41 -0.08 8.36
CA LYS A 78 -13.74 -0.18 8.96
C LYS A 78 -14.22 1.19 9.40
N MET A 79 -15.53 1.35 9.51
CA MET A 79 -16.10 2.55 10.12
C MET A 79 -15.67 2.62 11.59
N ALA A 80 -15.02 3.70 11.99
CA ALA A 80 -14.65 3.97 13.36
C ALA A 80 -15.80 4.63 14.14
N ARG A 81 -16.43 5.65 13.54
CA ARG A 81 -17.52 6.42 14.15
C ARG A 81 -18.25 7.26 13.10
N VAL A 82 -19.45 7.72 13.43
CA VAL A 82 -20.19 8.72 12.64
C VAL A 82 -20.02 10.09 13.29
N ILE A 83 -19.65 11.10 12.50
CA ILE A 83 -19.48 12.48 12.97
C ILE A 83 -20.29 13.39 12.06
N ASN A 84 -21.24 14.13 12.63
CA ASN A 84 -22.14 15.02 11.87
C ASN A 84 -22.83 14.29 10.70
N GLY A 85 -23.26 13.04 10.90
CA GLY A 85 -23.89 12.21 9.87
C GLY A 85 -22.93 11.58 8.85
N ILE A 86 -21.63 11.87 8.91
CA ILE A 86 -20.63 11.35 7.97
C ILE A 86 -19.88 10.17 8.63
N PRO A 87 -19.93 8.96 8.03
CA PRO A 87 -19.11 7.83 8.49
C PRO A 87 -17.62 8.15 8.33
N LYS A 88 -16.85 7.94 9.41
CA LYS A 88 -15.40 8.08 9.42
C LYS A 88 -14.74 6.72 9.38
N MET A 89 -13.92 6.51 8.36
CA MET A 89 -13.23 5.24 8.14
C MET A 89 -11.84 5.25 8.78
N LYS A 90 -11.46 4.12 9.35
CA LYS A 90 -10.16 3.90 9.97
C LYS A 90 -9.52 2.64 9.40
N THR A 91 -8.20 2.63 9.25
CA THR A 91 -7.43 1.41 8.95
C THR A 91 -7.31 0.56 10.20
N GLU A 92 -7.68 -0.71 10.07
CA GLU A 92 -7.55 -1.72 11.11
C GLU A 92 -6.28 -2.56 10.89
N ILE A 93 -6.06 -2.98 9.64
CA ILE A 93 -4.96 -3.89 9.28
C ILE A 93 -4.36 -3.47 7.93
N LEU A 94 -3.03 -3.58 7.84
CA LEU A 94 -2.26 -3.54 6.59
C LEU A 94 -1.52 -4.86 6.45
N VAL A 95 -1.57 -5.44 5.25
CA VAL A 95 -0.81 -6.64 4.89
C VAL A 95 0.01 -6.32 3.65
N VAL A 96 1.30 -6.63 3.70
CA VAL A 96 2.24 -6.39 2.60
C VAL A 96 2.71 -7.72 2.04
N PHE A 97 2.71 -7.81 0.72
CA PHE A 97 3.25 -8.92 -0.03
C PHE A 97 4.35 -8.42 -0.94
N ILE A 98 5.45 -9.16 -1.04
CA ILE A 98 6.41 -8.99 -2.13
C ILE A 98 5.85 -9.75 -3.33
N VAL A 99 5.85 -9.12 -4.50
CA VAL A 99 5.32 -9.67 -5.74
C VAL A 99 6.44 -9.76 -6.78
N PRO A 100 7.05 -10.95 -6.95
CA PRO A 100 8.01 -11.18 -8.02
C PRO A 100 7.34 -11.17 -9.41
N ASP A 101 8.16 -11.20 -10.46
CA ASP A 101 7.67 -11.14 -11.85
C ASP A 101 6.95 -12.42 -12.28
N ASP A 102 7.22 -13.55 -11.62
CA ASP A 102 6.51 -14.81 -11.82
C ASP A 102 5.09 -14.81 -11.23
N GLY A 103 4.75 -13.82 -10.40
CA GLY A 103 3.45 -13.65 -9.77
C GLY A 103 3.23 -14.48 -8.49
N PHE A 104 4.24 -15.21 -7.99
CA PHE A 104 4.14 -15.96 -6.75
C PHE A 104 4.44 -15.06 -5.55
N ALA A 105 3.42 -14.33 -5.11
CA ALA A 105 3.51 -13.38 -4.03
C ALA A 105 3.61 -14.06 -2.66
N PHE A 106 4.42 -13.50 -1.77
CA PHE A 106 4.58 -13.98 -0.41
C PHE A 106 4.44 -12.83 0.59
N PHE A 107 3.81 -13.13 1.73
CA PHE A 107 3.66 -12.20 2.83
C PHE A 107 5.03 -11.82 3.39
N THR A 108 5.20 -10.54 3.72
CA THR A 108 6.36 -10.07 4.49
C THR A 108 5.93 -9.21 5.67
N SER A 109 6.62 -9.39 6.80
CA SER A 109 6.55 -8.51 7.98
C SER A 109 7.76 -7.56 8.08
N ASP A 110 8.59 -7.53 7.04
CA ASP A 110 9.74 -6.64 6.97
C ASP A 110 10.00 -6.20 5.52
N ILE A 111 10.04 -4.88 5.30
CA ILE A 111 10.44 -4.30 4.01
C ILE A 111 11.81 -3.61 4.13
N GLU A 112 12.64 -4.07 5.08
CA GLU A 112 14.00 -3.60 5.29
C GLU A 112 14.05 -2.09 5.56
N ASP A 113 14.90 -1.34 4.84
CA ASP A 113 15.03 0.10 4.98
C ASP A 113 13.90 0.89 4.28
N ASP A 114 12.95 0.24 3.63
CA ASP A 114 11.91 0.95 2.91
C ASP A 114 10.83 1.53 3.84
N CYS A 115 10.34 2.72 3.48
CA CYS A 115 9.07 3.23 3.96
C CYS A 115 8.14 3.62 2.82
N VAL A 116 6.93 3.07 2.89
CA VAL A 116 5.89 3.25 1.90
C VAL A 116 4.91 4.32 2.33
N PHE A 117 4.45 5.13 1.38
CA PHE A 117 3.48 6.19 1.58
C PHE A 117 2.23 5.90 0.78
N LEU A 118 1.11 5.73 1.49
CA LEU A 118 -0.23 5.59 0.90
C LEU A 118 -0.99 6.89 1.15
N SER A 119 -1.47 7.52 0.08
CA SER A 119 -2.34 8.67 0.21
C SER A 119 -3.36 8.80 -0.92
N LYS A 120 -3.98 9.98 -1.06
CA LYS A 120 -4.85 10.29 -2.21
C LYS A 120 -4.06 10.59 -3.50
N SER A 121 -2.73 10.66 -3.44
CA SER A 121 -1.84 10.64 -4.60
C SER A 121 -1.39 9.21 -4.94
N GLU A 122 -0.63 9.05 -6.02
CA GLU A 122 0.02 7.79 -6.36
C GLU A 122 0.91 7.31 -5.19
N PRO A 123 0.74 6.06 -4.72
CA PRO A 123 1.55 5.54 -3.63
C PRO A 123 3.00 5.35 -4.08
N PHE A 124 3.95 5.60 -3.18
CA PHE A 124 5.37 5.52 -3.49
C PHE A 124 6.16 4.96 -2.31
N CYS A 125 7.38 4.51 -2.61
CA CYS A 125 8.34 4.01 -1.63
C CYS A 125 9.61 4.86 -1.67
N VAL A 126 10.23 5.05 -0.52
CA VAL A 126 11.57 5.63 -0.38
C VAL A 126 12.38 4.80 0.62
N ASN A 127 13.70 4.86 0.48
CA ASN A 127 14.61 4.31 1.47
C ASN A 127 14.67 5.27 2.68
N ALA A 128 14.32 4.78 3.87
CA ALA A 128 14.18 5.58 5.08
C ALA A 128 15.50 6.22 5.49
N SER A 129 16.62 5.51 5.34
CA SER A 129 17.97 6.04 5.63
C SER A 129 18.34 7.27 4.81
N SER A 130 17.69 7.48 3.65
CA SER A 130 17.92 8.66 2.80
C SER A 130 17.21 9.92 3.28
N PHE A 131 16.30 9.83 4.26
CA PHE A 131 15.48 10.96 4.71
C PHE A 131 15.43 11.04 6.25
N PRO A 132 15.98 12.12 6.86
CA PRO A 132 15.95 12.30 8.30
C PRO A 132 14.52 12.23 8.87
N GLY A 133 14.33 11.43 9.91
CA GLY A 133 13.05 11.28 10.62
C GLY A 133 12.09 10.24 10.04
N LEU A 134 12.45 9.55 8.95
CA LEU A 134 11.71 8.38 8.50
C LEU A 134 12.10 7.13 9.30
N LEU A 135 11.16 6.21 9.45
CA LEU A 135 11.38 4.91 10.05
C LEU A 135 11.53 3.87 8.94
N ALA A 136 12.47 2.94 9.10
CA ALA A 136 12.56 1.77 8.24
C ALA A 136 11.37 0.83 8.48
N SER A 137 11.06 -0.01 7.49
CA SER A 137 10.03 -1.04 7.57
C SER A 137 8.66 -0.48 7.99
N CYS A 138 8.25 0.62 7.35
CA CYS A 138 6.99 1.31 7.65
C CYS A 138 6.06 1.55 6.48
N VAL A 139 4.76 1.64 6.79
CA VAL A 139 3.74 2.15 5.88
C VAL A 139 3.06 3.33 6.56
N GLN A 140 3.18 4.51 5.95
CA GLN A 140 2.47 5.74 6.33
C GLN A 140 1.21 5.90 5.49
N VAL A 141 0.12 6.30 6.13
CA VAL A 141 -1.20 6.42 5.49
C VAL A 141 -1.77 7.79 5.80
N PHE A 142 -2.01 8.57 4.75
CA PHE A 142 -2.81 9.81 4.81
C PHE A 142 -4.07 9.64 3.98
N ASP A 143 -5.22 9.76 4.63
CA ASP A 143 -6.53 9.69 3.98
C ASP A 143 -7.41 10.83 4.46
N VAL A 144 -8.55 11.03 3.80
CA VAL A 144 -9.50 12.09 4.13
C VAL A 144 -9.98 11.99 5.57
N ASP A 145 -10.12 10.77 6.11
CA ASP A 145 -10.61 10.57 7.47
C ASP A 145 -9.51 10.33 8.51
N GLU A 146 -8.29 9.97 8.09
CA GLU A 146 -7.27 9.52 9.03
C GLU A 146 -5.83 9.83 8.62
N SER A 147 -4.97 9.89 9.63
CA SER A 147 -3.52 9.73 9.50
C SER A 147 -3.11 8.52 10.33
N ALA A 148 -2.44 7.55 9.72
CA ALA A 148 -2.00 6.35 10.39
C ALA A 148 -0.58 5.96 9.98
N TYR A 149 0.10 5.20 10.84
CA TYR A 149 1.32 4.51 10.48
C TYR A 149 1.34 3.09 11.05
N ALA A 150 1.91 2.17 10.27
CA ALA A 150 2.15 0.80 10.65
C ALA A 150 3.64 0.49 10.54
N CYS A 151 4.19 -0.18 11.56
CA CYS A 151 5.50 -0.81 11.50
C CYS A 151 5.30 -2.28 11.15
N MET A 152 5.97 -2.77 10.10
CA MET A 152 5.68 -4.09 9.53
C MET A 152 5.95 -5.27 10.47
N LYS A 153 6.79 -5.07 11.50
CA LYS A 153 7.01 -6.05 12.58
C LYS A 153 5.73 -6.44 13.33
N ARG A 154 4.70 -5.60 13.26
CA ARG A 154 3.38 -5.86 13.83
C ARG A 154 2.41 -5.71 12.67
N VAL A 155 1.69 -6.77 12.28
CA VAL A 155 0.62 -6.74 11.25
C VAL A 155 -0.61 -5.93 11.72
N THR A 156 -0.37 -4.84 12.45
CA THR A 156 -1.33 -4.01 13.17
C THR A 156 -0.86 -2.57 13.08
N ILE A 157 -1.81 -1.66 12.98
CA ILE A 157 -1.53 -0.22 12.99
C ILE A 157 -0.89 0.18 14.34
N CYS A 158 0.25 0.87 14.29
CA CYS A 158 0.94 1.34 15.48
C CYS A 158 0.31 2.63 16.02
N HIS A 159 -0.15 3.50 15.13
CA HIS A 159 -0.87 4.71 15.46
C HIS A 159 -1.88 5.04 14.37
N SER A 160 -3.07 5.46 14.77
CA SER A 160 -4.07 6.03 13.87
C SER A 160 -4.81 7.15 14.58
N ARG A 161 -4.94 8.28 13.90
CA ARG A 161 -5.72 9.44 14.31
C ARG A 161 -6.82 9.67 13.29
N VAL A 162 -8.07 9.53 13.75
CA VAL A 162 -9.26 9.83 12.94
C VAL A 162 -9.68 11.29 13.14
N PHE A 163 -9.76 12.05 12.05
CA PHE A 163 -10.07 13.48 12.06
C PHE A 163 -11.57 13.74 12.04
N ARG A 164 -12.01 14.72 12.85
CA ARG A 164 -13.41 15.14 12.94
C ARG A 164 -13.89 15.77 11.63
N ASP A 165 -13.17 16.80 11.20
CA ASP A 165 -13.52 17.64 10.04
C ASP A 165 -12.79 17.19 8.76
N GLY A 166 -12.19 16.00 8.79
CA GLY A 166 -11.33 15.47 7.75
C GLY A 166 -9.89 16.02 7.82
N PHE A 167 -8.98 15.28 7.19
CA PHE A 167 -7.59 15.67 7.06
C PHE A 167 -7.44 16.63 5.88
N LYS A 168 -6.93 17.85 6.14
CA LYS A 168 -6.90 18.92 5.13
C LYS A 168 -5.90 18.68 3.99
N ALA A 169 -4.90 17.85 4.19
CA ALA A 169 -3.85 17.57 3.22
C ALA A 169 -3.60 16.05 3.09
N PRO A 170 -4.56 15.28 2.55
CA PRO A 170 -4.48 13.82 2.47
C PRO A 170 -3.58 13.33 1.33
N PHE A 171 -2.48 14.04 1.06
CA PHE A 171 -1.58 13.80 -0.04
C PHE A 171 -0.15 13.78 0.47
N TYR A 172 0.59 12.73 0.10
CA TYR A 172 2.04 12.76 0.12
C TYR A 172 2.55 13.10 -1.29
N ILE A 173 3.56 13.96 -1.35
CA ILE A 173 4.24 14.28 -2.60
C ILE A 173 5.58 13.54 -2.57
N PRO A 174 5.89 12.67 -3.56
CA PRO A 174 7.15 11.96 -3.59
C PRO A 174 8.32 12.96 -3.67
N PRO A 175 9.47 12.67 -3.03
CA PRO A 175 10.65 13.50 -3.13
C PRO A 175 11.04 13.74 -4.59
N GLN A 176 11.29 15.00 -4.94
CA GLN A 176 11.72 15.37 -6.28
C GLN A 176 13.25 15.26 -6.34
N ILE A 177 13.76 14.18 -6.93
CA ILE A 177 15.20 14.05 -7.18
C ILE A 177 15.54 14.96 -8.35
N LYS A 178 16.40 15.96 -8.13
CA LYS A 178 16.99 16.73 -9.24
C LYS A 178 17.85 15.77 -10.07
N LYS A 179 17.47 15.54 -11.33
CA LYS A 179 18.40 14.97 -12.31
C LYS A 179 19.45 16.05 -12.59
N ASN A 180 20.66 15.85 -12.07
CA ASN A 180 21.83 16.63 -12.46
C ASN A 180 22.33 16.17 -13.83
#